data_AF-A0A2N2Y2X2-F1
#
_entry.id   AF-A0A2N2Y2X2-F1
#
_cell.length_a   1.000
_cell.length_b   1.000
_cell.length_c   1.000
_cell.angle_alpha   90.00
_cell.angle_beta   90.00
_cell.angle_gamma   90.00
#
_symmetry.space_group_name_H-M   'P 1'
#
loop_
_entity.id
_entity.type
_entity.pdbx_description
1 polymer ?
#
loop_
_entity_poly.entity_id
_entity_poly.type
_entity_poly.pdbx_seq_one_letter_code
_entity_poly.pdbx_strand_id
1 'polypeptide(L)'
;MKKEYSKWKDFLLKSSIPLEYEVMQLLSENGCVGNYEYTYLREDENEVINEFSYDIDASYIKGGDFFDLMIECKYRDPSTNWIFIPENYGGINEIESYAFLNPIDHFTKEKKFLPLDYEPLGALCGKGIEITSGGQNPKTITQTISQLSYAMAEKIVSAMEHQIDELLATSEVIFYNVPIIVTTANLYRLNENVTMEEIKKASNIEDVGTKEDCIILNGNIGTDLEYFNLSKFSKFINSRGKDFLNEKLKSFNKDIGFVLSVIAKQYSPQAIAVIQYSEPNNGFKKLFDYLNEVHSPSEKTDLRMQEKQKRMEDISKKINELKLIKASNKT
;
A
#
# COMPACT_ATOMS: atom_id res chain seq x y z
N MET A 1 32.99 -25.65 17.02
CA MET A 1 33.40 -25.29 15.65
C MET A 1 32.42 -24.25 15.11
N LYS A 2 32.81 -22.98 15.01
CA LYS A 2 32.03 -22.00 14.25
C LYS A 2 32.21 -22.39 12.78
N LYS A 3 31.15 -22.82 12.10
CA LYS A 3 31.18 -22.94 10.63
C LYS A 3 31.48 -21.54 10.11
N GLU A 4 32.66 -21.34 9.53
CA GLU A 4 32.91 -20.19 8.67
C GLU A 4 31.94 -20.30 7.51
N TYR A 5 30.79 -19.62 7.61
CA TYR A 5 30.04 -19.27 6.43
C TYR A 5 30.99 -18.43 5.57
N SER A 6 31.23 -18.87 4.35
CA SER A 6 32.14 -18.17 3.44
C SER A 6 31.60 -16.77 3.22
N LYS A 7 32.39 -15.73 3.55
CA LYS A 7 31.99 -14.30 3.55
C LYS A 7 31.15 -13.87 2.34
N TRP A 8 31.37 -14.46 1.17
CA TRP A 8 30.60 -14.17 -0.04
C TRP A 8 29.11 -14.53 0.08
N LYS A 9 28.73 -15.56 0.84
CA LYS A 9 27.32 -15.94 1.07
C LYS A 9 26.59 -14.87 1.85
N ASP A 10 27.23 -14.36 2.90
CA ASP A 10 26.65 -13.28 3.70
C ASP A 10 26.49 -12.00 2.88
N PHE A 11 27.44 -11.69 1.99
CA PHE A 11 27.31 -10.57 1.07
C PHE A 11 26.19 -10.76 0.06
N LEU A 12 26.08 -11.95 -0.53
CA LEU A 12 25.03 -12.27 -1.50
C LEU A 12 23.63 -12.25 -0.86
N LEU A 13 23.50 -12.75 0.37
CA LEU A 13 22.22 -12.67 1.08
C LEU A 13 21.87 -11.22 1.43
N LYS A 14 22.84 -10.45 1.92
CA LYS A 14 22.63 -9.04 2.30
C LYS A 14 22.38 -8.10 1.11
N SER A 15 22.65 -8.52 -0.12
CA SER A 15 22.32 -7.73 -1.31
C SER A 15 20.84 -7.80 -1.70
N SER A 16 19.99 -8.55 -0.99
CA SER A 16 18.59 -8.85 -1.34
C SER A 16 18.37 -9.60 -2.67
N ILE A 17 19.32 -9.63 -3.60
CA ILE A 17 19.22 -10.35 -4.89
C ILE A 17 18.61 -11.77 -4.79
N PRO A 18 19.02 -12.64 -3.84
CA PRO A 18 18.38 -13.96 -3.72
C PRO A 18 16.89 -13.89 -3.35
N LEU A 19 16.52 -12.95 -2.48
CA LEU A 19 15.13 -12.72 -2.11
C LEU A 19 14.33 -12.19 -3.30
N GLU A 20 14.89 -11.25 -4.06
CA GLU A 20 14.26 -10.74 -5.29
C GLU A 20 13.99 -11.87 -6.29
N TYR A 21 14.97 -12.75 -6.48
CA TYR A 21 14.84 -13.91 -7.36
C TYR A 21 13.71 -14.84 -6.93
N GLU A 22 13.66 -15.22 -5.65
CA GLU A 22 12.63 -16.10 -5.11
C GLU A 22 11.23 -15.45 -5.16
N VAL A 23 11.13 -14.15 -4.87
CA VAL A 23 9.87 -13.39 -4.99
C VAL A 23 9.39 -13.36 -6.43
N MET A 24 10.26 -13.09 -7.40
CA MET A 24 9.89 -13.09 -8.82
C MET A 24 9.40 -14.47 -9.30
N GLN A 25 10.03 -15.55 -8.82
CA GLN A 25 9.55 -16.91 -9.09
C GLN A 25 8.15 -17.13 -8.54
N LEU A 26 7.92 -16.76 -7.28
CA LEU A 26 6.62 -16.88 -6.62
C LEU A 26 5.53 -16.06 -7.34
N LEU A 27 5.84 -14.85 -7.78
CA LEU A 27 4.93 -14.03 -8.58
C LEU A 27 4.61 -14.71 -9.92
N SER A 28 5.63 -15.23 -10.61
CA SER A 28 5.48 -15.91 -11.90
C SER A 28 4.61 -17.18 -11.78
N GLU A 29 4.79 -17.96 -10.71
CA GLU A 29 3.99 -19.14 -10.40
C GLU A 29 2.51 -18.81 -10.17
N ASN A 30 2.22 -17.62 -9.66
CA ASN A 30 0.86 -17.11 -9.47
C ASN A 30 0.29 -16.43 -10.73
N GLY A 31 1.03 -16.39 -11.82
CA GLY A 31 0.59 -15.85 -13.11
C GLY A 31 0.85 -14.36 -13.31
N CYS A 32 1.73 -13.74 -12.51
CA CYS A 32 2.22 -12.40 -12.78
C CYS A 32 3.21 -12.40 -13.95
N VAL A 33 3.31 -11.25 -14.61
CA VAL A 33 4.36 -10.94 -15.60
C VAL A 33 5.10 -9.70 -15.13
N GLY A 34 6.42 -9.68 -15.21
CA GLY A 34 7.18 -8.55 -14.64
C GLY A 34 8.65 -8.57 -15.01
N ASN A 35 9.33 -7.52 -14.58
CA ASN A 35 10.76 -7.33 -14.72
C ASN A 35 11.40 -7.06 -13.35
N TYR A 36 12.69 -7.34 -13.25
CA TYR A 36 13.50 -6.77 -12.17
C TYR A 36 13.77 -5.32 -12.47
N GLU A 37 13.79 -4.53 -11.41
CA GLU A 37 14.15 -3.13 -11.37
C GLU A 37 13.23 -2.20 -12.19
N TYR A 38 12.64 -1.23 -11.52
CA TYR A 38 12.04 -0.07 -12.16
C TYR A 38 12.76 1.18 -11.68
N THR A 39 13.23 2.00 -12.62
CA THR A 39 13.95 3.24 -12.30
C THR A 39 13.08 4.47 -12.52
N TYR A 40 13.31 5.50 -11.71
CA TYR A 40 12.66 6.80 -11.83
C TYR A 40 13.61 7.93 -11.44
N LEU A 41 13.32 9.13 -11.97
CA LEU A 41 14.14 10.32 -11.71
C LEU A 41 13.50 11.21 -10.65
N ARG A 42 14.32 11.60 -9.67
CA ARG A 42 13.96 12.51 -8.60
C ARG A 42 15.14 13.44 -8.26
N GLU A 43 14.83 14.69 -7.94
CA GLU A 43 15.79 15.63 -7.35
C GLU A 43 16.08 15.27 -5.89
N ASP A 44 17.36 15.22 -5.52
CA ASP A 44 17.77 15.03 -4.12
C ASP A 44 17.70 16.33 -3.31
N GLU A 45 18.15 16.28 -2.05
CA GLU A 45 18.20 17.42 -1.13
C GLU A 45 19.06 18.60 -1.64
N ASN A 46 19.89 18.38 -2.67
CA ASN A 46 20.76 19.38 -3.29
C ASN A 46 20.24 19.81 -4.67
N GLU A 47 18.99 19.51 -5.02
CA GLU A 47 18.37 19.79 -6.33
C GLU A 47 19.09 19.09 -7.50
N VAL A 48 19.81 17.99 -7.22
CA VAL A 48 20.45 17.18 -8.24
C VAL A 48 19.52 16.04 -8.64
N ILE A 49 19.21 15.95 -9.93
CA ILE A 49 18.45 14.82 -10.48
C ILE A 49 19.29 13.55 -10.34
N ASN A 50 18.79 12.61 -9.54
CA ASN A 50 19.35 11.28 -9.37
C ASN A 50 18.35 10.22 -9.84
N GLU A 51 18.88 9.06 -10.21
CA GLU A 51 18.10 7.87 -10.51
C GLU A 51 17.90 7.07 -9.22
N PHE A 52 16.64 6.67 -8.99
CA PHE A 52 16.22 5.80 -7.90
C PHE A 52 15.50 4.60 -8.49
N SER A 53 15.40 3.52 -7.73
CA SER A 53 14.68 2.34 -8.16
C SER A 53 13.98 1.63 -7.01
N TYR A 54 13.07 0.73 -7.40
CA TYR A 54 12.61 -0.38 -6.57
C TYR A 54 12.83 -1.71 -7.30
N ASP A 55 12.89 -2.79 -6.52
CA ASP A 55 13.52 -4.04 -6.93
C ASP A 55 12.73 -4.87 -7.97
N ILE A 56 11.39 -4.91 -7.90
CA ILE A 56 10.56 -5.71 -8.81
C ILE A 56 9.32 -4.93 -9.26
N ASP A 57 9.08 -4.93 -10.57
CA ASP A 57 7.90 -4.34 -11.21
C ASP A 57 7.11 -5.45 -11.91
N ALA A 58 5.97 -5.83 -11.34
CA ALA A 58 5.20 -6.96 -11.84
C ALA A 58 3.72 -6.63 -11.95
N SER A 59 3.05 -7.19 -12.94
CA SER A 59 1.62 -7.02 -13.18
C SER A 59 0.88 -8.33 -12.96
N TYR A 60 -0.17 -8.30 -12.15
CA TYR A 60 -1.17 -9.36 -12.07
C TYR A 60 -2.44 -8.89 -12.78
N ILE A 61 -2.82 -9.58 -13.87
CA ILE A 61 -3.90 -9.10 -14.76
C ILE A 61 -5.08 -10.07 -14.67
N LYS A 62 -6.25 -9.53 -14.31
CA LYS A 62 -7.51 -10.28 -14.19
C LYS A 62 -8.64 -9.53 -14.87
N GLY A 63 -9.00 -9.96 -16.09
CA GLY A 63 -10.04 -9.29 -16.86
C GLY A 63 -9.72 -7.80 -17.04
N GLY A 64 -10.62 -6.91 -16.58
CA GLY A 64 -10.41 -5.46 -16.61
C GLY A 64 -9.69 -4.89 -15.37
N ASP A 65 -9.06 -5.73 -14.54
CA ASP A 65 -8.31 -5.32 -13.35
C ASP A 65 -6.81 -5.57 -13.59
N PHE A 66 -6.04 -4.49 -13.51
CA PHE A 66 -4.60 -4.50 -13.73
C PHE A 66 -3.91 -4.12 -12.42
N PHE A 67 -3.41 -5.11 -11.69
CA PHE A 67 -2.69 -4.89 -10.44
C PHE A 67 -1.20 -4.71 -10.73
N ASP A 68 -0.71 -3.47 -10.65
CA ASP A 68 0.69 -3.11 -10.79
C ASP A 68 1.39 -3.21 -9.43
N LEU A 69 2.12 -4.29 -9.22
CA LEU A 69 2.80 -4.66 -7.98
C LEU A 69 4.20 -4.03 -7.97
N MET A 70 4.36 -2.99 -7.16
CA MET A 70 5.63 -2.27 -6.97
C MET A 70 6.32 -2.82 -5.74
N ILE A 71 7.37 -3.63 -5.91
CA ILE A 71 7.91 -4.44 -4.82
C ILE A 71 9.34 -4.02 -4.48
N GLU A 72 9.58 -3.75 -3.20
CA GLU A 72 10.90 -3.53 -2.62
C GLU A 72 11.26 -4.68 -1.66
N CYS A 73 12.38 -5.34 -1.90
CA CYS A 73 12.87 -6.51 -1.19
C CYS A 73 13.95 -6.15 -0.15
N LYS A 74 13.70 -6.49 1.11
CA LYS A 74 14.65 -6.29 2.21
C LYS A 74 14.98 -7.60 2.90
N TYR A 75 16.07 -8.24 2.46
CA TYR A 75 16.63 -9.37 3.19
C TYR A 75 17.18 -8.93 4.56
N ARG A 76 16.81 -9.68 5.59
CA ARG A 76 17.29 -9.53 6.97
C ARG A 76 17.63 -10.88 7.57
N ASP A 77 18.54 -10.87 8.53
CA ASP A 77 18.84 -12.08 9.28
C ASP A 77 17.63 -12.52 10.12
N PRO A 78 17.46 -13.82 10.42
CA PRO A 78 16.28 -14.32 11.13
C PRO A 78 16.05 -13.76 12.54
N SER A 79 17.07 -13.13 13.16
CA SER A 79 16.93 -12.48 14.47
C SER A 79 16.43 -11.03 14.39
N THR A 80 16.31 -10.48 13.17
CA THR A 80 15.78 -9.14 12.95
C THR A 80 14.26 -9.13 13.10
N ASN A 81 13.77 -8.15 13.85
CA ASN A 81 12.34 -7.93 14.09
C ASN A 81 11.99 -6.51 13.66
N TRP A 82 10.91 -6.38 12.90
CA TRP A 82 10.26 -5.10 12.64
C TRP A 82 9.02 -5.00 13.54
N ILE A 83 9.03 -4.01 14.43
CA ILE A 83 7.97 -3.83 15.44
C ILE A 83 7.20 -2.56 15.13
N PHE A 84 5.88 -2.66 15.08
CA PHE A 84 4.99 -1.58 14.65
C PHE A 84 3.98 -1.19 15.72
N ILE A 85 3.64 0.10 15.73
CA ILE A 85 2.58 0.64 16.58
C ILE A 85 1.21 0.26 15.98
N PRO A 86 0.25 -0.23 16.80
CA PRO A 86 -1.08 -0.58 16.32
C PRO A 86 -1.87 0.65 15.86
N GLU A 87 -2.59 0.50 14.75
CA GLU A 87 -3.58 1.45 14.24
C GLU A 87 -4.90 0.70 13.95
N ASN A 88 -5.99 1.44 13.68
CA ASN A 88 -7.31 0.86 13.42
C ASN A 88 -7.89 1.32 12.07
N TYR A 89 -8.42 0.37 11.30
CA TYR A 89 -9.19 0.66 10.08
C TYR A 89 -10.44 1.47 10.41
N GLY A 90 -10.84 2.37 9.50
CA GLY A 90 -11.99 3.27 9.68
C GLY A 90 -11.82 4.28 10.83
N GLY A 91 -10.59 4.46 11.33
CA GLY A 91 -10.27 5.44 12.37
C GLY A 91 -10.27 6.89 11.86
N ILE A 92 -9.65 7.80 12.63
CA ILE A 92 -9.59 9.24 12.31
C ILE A 92 -8.97 9.52 10.93
N ASN A 93 -8.04 8.66 10.51
CA ASN A 93 -7.35 8.79 9.22
C ASN A 93 -8.12 8.16 8.06
N GLU A 94 -9.31 7.59 8.30
CA GLU A 94 -10.20 6.99 7.29
C GLU A 94 -9.50 5.96 6.38
N ILE A 95 -8.53 5.22 6.94
CA ILE A 95 -7.83 4.15 6.23
C ILE A 95 -8.73 2.91 6.21
N GLU A 96 -9.09 2.47 5.01
CA GLU A 96 -9.91 1.27 4.77
C GLU A 96 -9.04 0.05 4.43
N SER A 97 -9.62 -1.15 4.47
CA SER A 97 -8.88 -2.41 4.24
C SER A 97 -8.24 -2.50 2.85
N TYR A 98 -8.81 -1.81 1.87
CA TYR A 98 -8.33 -1.73 0.49
C TYR A 98 -7.37 -0.57 0.20
N ALA A 99 -7.01 0.25 1.20
CA ALA A 99 -6.22 1.47 0.99
C ALA A 99 -4.84 1.24 0.34
N PHE A 100 -4.27 0.03 0.46
CA PHE A 100 -2.99 -0.31 -0.14
C PHE A 100 -3.07 -0.60 -1.66
N LEU A 101 -4.29 -0.72 -2.23
CA LEU A 101 -4.47 -0.98 -3.66
C LEU A 101 -4.27 0.26 -4.54
N ASN A 102 -4.51 1.45 -3.99
CA ASN A 102 -4.48 2.75 -4.68
C ASN A 102 -5.06 2.71 -6.11
N PRO A 103 -6.38 2.45 -6.26
CA PRO A 103 -7.02 2.28 -7.56
C PRO A 103 -7.05 3.59 -8.35
N ILE A 104 -6.73 3.51 -9.64
CA ILE A 104 -6.79 4.58 -10.63
C ILE A 104 -7.82 4.18 -11.69
N ASP A 105 -8.97 4.82 -11.63
CA ASP A 105 -10.10 4.61 -12.55
C ASP A 105 -10.67 5.94 -13.08
N HIS A 106 -9.93 7.04 -12.92
CA HIS A 106 -10.44 8.39 -13.16
C HIS A 106 -10.78 8.69 -14.63
N PHE A 107 -10.30 7.88 -15.57
CA PHE A 107 -10.57 8.04 -17.01
C PHE A 107 -11.29 6.83 -17.63
N THR A 108 -11.72 5.85 -16.83
CA THR A 108 -12.60 4.76 -17.29
C THR A 108 -14.00 5.30 -17.60
N LYS A 109 -14.69 4.73 -18.60
CA LYS A 109 -16.02 5.23 -18.99
C LYS A 109 -17.10 4.72 -18.05
N GLU A 110 -17.11 3.42 -17.76
CA GLU A 110 -18.18 2.77 -16.97
C GLU A 110 -17.66 2.04 -15.73
N LYS A 111 -16.59 1.24 -15.87
CA LYS A 111 -16.04 0.42 -14.81
C LYS A 111 -15.37 1.30 -13.75
N LYS A 112 -15.79 1.18 -12.49
CA LYS A 112 -15.19 1.89 -11.35
C LYS A 112 -14.81 0.92 -10.25
N PHE A 113 -13.82 1.30 -9.46
CA PHE A 113 -13.47 0.55 -8.27
C PHE A 113 -14.63 0.60 -7.27
N LEU A 114 -14.99 -0.56 -6.74
CA LEU A 114 -16.05 -0.68 -5.75
C LEU A 114 -15.40 -0.86 -4.38
N PRO A 115 -15.53 0.11 -3.46
CA PRO A 115 -14.96 0.01 -2.12
C PRO A 115 -15.80 -0.94 -1.24
N LEU A 116 -15.67 -2.24 -1.48
CA LEU A 116 -16.35 -3.27 -0.68
C LEU A 116 -15.64 -3.50 0.67
N ASP A 117 -16.33 -4.18 1.58
CA ASP A 117 -15.83 -4.54 2.91
C ASP A 117 -15.03 -5.84 2.82
N TYR A 118 -13.84 -5.72 2.25
CA TYR A 118 -12.89 -6.81 2.10
C TYR A 118 -12.29 -7.19 3.46
N GLU A 119 -12.01 -8.49 3.65
CA GLU A 119 -11.18 -8.95 4.77
C GLU A 119 -9.81 -8.30 4.67
N PRO A 120 -9.31 -7.60 5.70
CA PRO A 120 -8.00 -6.97 5.63
C PRO A 120 -6.88 -7.96 5.27
N LEU A 121 -5.98 -7.54 4.37
CA LEU A 121 -4.77 -8.31 4.02
C LEU A 121 -3.89 -8.57 5.26
N GLY A 122 -3.82 -7.60 6.16
CA GLY A 122 -3.04 -7.65 7.39
C GLY A 122 -3.53 -6.63 8.40
N ALA A 123 -2.93 -6.59 9.58
CA ALA A 123 -3.29 -5.60 10.59
C ALA A 123 -2.80 -4.20 10.17
N LEU A 124 -3.60 -3.17 10.44
CA LEU A 124 -3.18 -1.78 10.22
C LEU A 124 -2.17 -1.36 11.28
N CYS A 125 -1.10 -0.74 10.81
CA CYS A 125 0.06 -0.34 11.58
C CYS A 125 0.48 1.08 11.25
N GLY A 126 0.95 1.79 12.26
CA GLY A 126 1.56 3.10 12.15
C GLY A 126 3.07 2.99 11.92
N LYS A 127 3.83 3.83 12.63
CA LYS A 127 5.30 3.80 12.56
C LYS A 127 5.85 2.48 13.11
N GLY A 128 6.98 2.06 12.56
CA GLY A 128 7.72 0.90 13.04
C GLY A 128 9.20 1.16 13.22
N ILE A 129 9.87 0.22 13.87
CA ILE A 129 11.31 0.22 14.09
C ILE A 129 11.89 -1.16 13.80
N GLU A 130 13.08 -1.18 13.18
CA GLU A 130 13.87 -2.39 13.03
C GLU A 130 14.75 -2.59 14.28
N ILE A 131 14.68 -3.78 14.87
CA ILE A 131 15.52 -4.22 15.97
C ILE A 131 16.30 -5.45 15.52
N THR A 132 17.62 -5.38 15.67
CA THR A 132 18.56 -6.45 15.34
C THR A 132 19.32 -6.86 16.60
N SER A 133 20.08 -7.95 16.52
CA SER A 133 21.03 -8.32 17.56
C SER A 133 22.11 -7.25 17.84
N GLY A 134 22.39 -6.38 16.87
CA GLY A 134 23.35 -5.28 16.98
C GLY A 134 22.77 -3.96 17.49
N GLY A 135 21.46 -3.89 17.74
CA GLY A 135 20.75 -2.68 18.16
C GLY A 135 19.61 -2.30 17.22
N GLN A 136 19.17 -1.05 17.32
CA GLN A 136 18.03 -0.52 16.57
C GLN A 136 18.45 0.20 15.29
N ASN A 137 17.58 0.15 14.29
CA ASN A 137 17.72 0.89 13.04
C ASN A 137 16.39 1.58 12.68
N PRO A 138 16.24 2.87 13.01
CA PRO A 138 14.97 3.57 12.78
C PRO A 138 14.75 3.97 11.31
N LYS A 139 15.77 3.89 10.45
CA LYS A 139 15.72 4.48 9.10
C LYS A 139 15.24 3.52 8.03
N THR A 140 15.57 2.24 8.13
CA THR A 140 15.30 1.26 7.07
C THR A 140 13.86 1.28 6.59
N ILE A 141 12.89 1.12 7.51
CA ILE A 141 11.47 1.06 7.14
C ILE A 141 11.06 2.36 6.43
N THR A 142 11.47 3.52 6.96
CA THR A 142 11.13 4.84 6.39
C THR A 142 11.76 5.05 5.00
N GLN A 143 12.99 4.57 4.78
CA GLN A 143 13.67 4.64 3.48
C GLN A 143 12.95 3.76 2.44
N THR A 144 12.61 2.53 2.81
CA THR A 144 11.86 1.61 1.94
C THR A 144 10.49 2.18 1.56
N ILE A 145 9.75 2.73 2.54
CA ILE A 145 8.48 3.44 2.28
C ILE A 145 8.70 4.57 1.27
N SER A 146 9.75 5.36 1.46
CA SER A 146 10.07 6.48 0.56
C SER A 146 10.34 5.99 -0.86
N GLN A 147 11.17 4.96 -1.06
CA GLN A 147 11.50 4.43 -2.38
C GLN A 147 10.26 4.09 -3.21
N LEU A 148 9.29 3.39 -2.61
CA LEU A 148 8.03 3.06 -3.27
C LEU A 148 7.13 4.29 -3.45
N SER A 149 7.08 5.17 -2.45
CA SER A 149 6.18 6.33 -2.45
C SER A 149 6.53 7.35 -3.53
N TYR A 150 7.82 7.62 -3.77
CA TYR A 150 8.23 8.56 -4.84
C TYR A 150 8.04 7.97 -6.24
N ALA A 151 8.09 6.64 -6.41
CA ALA A 151 7.77 6.02 -7.69
C ALA A 151 6.27 6.12 -8.05
N MET A 152 5.41 6.23 -7.03
CA MET A 152 3.95 6.15 -7.16
C MET A 152 3.37 7.18 -8.14
N ALA A 153 3.86 8.43 -8.12
CA ALA A 153 3.34 9.48 -8.99
C ALA A 153 3.52 9.13 -10.49
N GLU A 154 4.63 8.48 -10.86
CA GLU A 154 4.87 8.07 -12.24
C GLU A 154 3.94 6.93 -12.65
N LYS A 155 3.70 5.96 -11.76
CA LYS A 155 2.74 4.87 -11.99
C LYS A 155 1.31 5.36 -12.11
N ILE A 156 0.91 6.34 -11.30
CA ILE A 156 -0.40 6.98 -11.40
C ILE A 156 -0.56 7.69 -12.76
N VAL A 157 0.45 8.45 -13.19
CA VAL A 157 0.42 9.12 -14.50
C VAL A 157 0.33 8.08 -15.62
N SER A 158 1.17 7.04 -15.58
CA SER A 158 1.15 5.95 -16.57
C SER A 158 -0.24 5.29 -16.65
N ALA A 159 -0.85 4.95 -15.52
CA ALA A 159 -2.20 4.39 -15.47
C ALA A 159 -3.25 5.30 -16.13
N MET A 160 -3.19 6.61 -15.86
CA MET A 160 -4.09 7.59 -16.50
C MET A 160 -3.86 7.65 -18.02
N GLU A 161 -2.60 7.64 -18.47
CA GLU A 161 -2.27 7.63 -19.90
C GLU A 161 -2.80 6.39 -20.60
N HIS A 162 -2.65 5.21 -19.99
CA HIS A 162 -3.21 3.97 -20.51
C HIS A 162 -4.73 4.05 -20.69
N GLN A 163 -5.45 4.68 -19.76
CA GLN A 163 -6.91 4.86 -19.84
C GLN A 163 -7.31 5.90 -20.91
N ILE A 164 -6.58 7.01 -21.00
CA ILE A 164 -6.87 8.10 -21.94
C ILE A 164 -6.60 7.66 -23.38
N ASP A 165 -5.45 7.03 -23.61
CA ASP A 165 -4.96 6.65 -24.93
C ASP A 165 -5.41 5.23 -25.34
N GLU A 166 -6.18 4.54 -24.48
CA GLU A 166 -6.71 3.19 -24.69
C GLU A 166 -5.62 2.18 -25.10
N LEU A 167 -4.44 2.27 -24.47
CA LEU A 167 -3.24 1.49 -24.85
C LEU A 167 -3.42 -0.04 -24.70
N LEU A 168 -4.40 -0.46 -23.89
CA LEU A 168 -4.79 -1.87 -23.72
C LEU A 168 -6.04 -2.23 -24.54
N ALA A 169 -6.29 -1.51 -25.64
CA ALA A 169 -7.44 -1.65 -26.55
C ALA A 169 -8.82 -1.36 -25.92
N THR A 170 -8.86 -0.92 -24.66
CA THR A 170 -10.07 -0.47 -23.97
C THR A 170 -9.71 0.53 -22.88
N SER A 171 -10.64 1.45 -22.59
CA SER A 171 -10.58 2.37 -21.45
C SER A 171 -11.19 1.78 -20.17
N GLU A 172 -11.72 0.55 -20.20
CA GLU A 172 -12.40 -0.09 -19.07
C GLU A 172 -11.45 -0.87 -18.13
N VAL A 173 -10.17 -0.53 -18.13
CA VAL A 173 -9.17 -1.15 -17.24
C VAL A 173 -8.96 -0.26 -16.01
N ILE A 174 -9.20 -0.83 -14.82
CA ILE A 174 -8.80 -0.21 -13.56
C ILE A 174 -7.36 -0.62 -13.28
N PHE A 175 -6.51 0.37 -13.03
CA PHE A 175 -5.14 0.13 -12.59
C PHE A 175 -5.09 0.24 -11.07
N TYR A 176 -4.46 -0.74 -10.42
CA TYR A 176 -4.23 -0.72 -8.98
C TYR A 176 -2.73 -0.64 -8.78
N ASN A 177 -2.23 0.49 -8.28
CA ASN A 177 -0.81 0.66 -8.00
C ASN A 177 -0.55 0.18 -6.57
N VAL A 178 0.01 -1.01 -6.43
CA VAL A 178 0.11 -1.74 -5.16
C VAL A 178 1.56 -1.71 -4.66
N PRO A 179 1.93 -0.75 -3.79
CA PRO A 179 3.25 -0.72 -3.17
C PRO A 179 3.37 -1.82 -2.10
N ILE A 180 4.39 -2.66 -2.22
CA ILE A 180 4.64 -3.81 -1.37
C ILE A 180 6.09 -3.83 -0.91
N ILE A 181 6.30 -4.00 0.38
CA ILE A 181 7.60 -4.31 0.95
C ILE A 181 7.63 -5.80 1.27
N VAL A 182 8.62 -6.51 0.74
CA VAL A 182 8.85 -7.92 1.08
C VAL A 182 10.09 -8.02 1.94
N THR A 183 10.00 -8.67 3.10
CA THR A 183 11.15 -8.82 3.99
C THR A 183 11.20 -10.18 4.66
N THR A 184 12.41 -10.67 4.96
CA THR A 184 12.59 -11.87 5.79
C THR A 184 12.62 -11.56 7.29
N ALA A 185 12.54 -10.28 7.70
CA ALA A 185 12.41 -9.89 9.10
C ALA A 185 11.08 -10.40 9.68
N ASN A 186 11.07 -10.72 10.97
CA ASN A 186 9.83 -11.02 11.66
C ASN A 186 9.00 -9.74 11.81
N LEU A 187 7.71 -9.79 11.45
CA LEU A 187 6.82 -8.66 11.61
C LEU A 187 6.03 -8.80 12.91
N TYR A 188 6.08 -7.78 13.75
CA TYR A 188 5.32 -7.72 15.00
C TYR A 188 4.50 -6.44 15.08
N ARG A 189 3.23 -6.57 15.44
CA ARG A 189 2.38 -5.45 15.85
C ARG A 189 2.28 -5.45 17.36
N LEU A 190 2.57 -4.32 18.01
CA LEU A 190 2.35 -4.21 19.46
C LEU A 190 0.87 -4.39 19.77
N ASN A 191 0.57 -5.01 20.92
CA ASN A 191 -0.81 -5.15 21.36
C ASN A 191 -1.41 -3.78 21.70
N GLU A 192 -2.73 -3.66 21.57
CA GLU A 192 -3.44 -2.43 21.91
C GLU A 192 -3.17 -2.03 23.37
N ASN A 193 -2.95 -0.73 23.60
CA ASN A 193 -2.75 -0.15 24.93
C ASN A 193 -1.53 -0.66 25.72
N VAL A 194 -0.56 -1.31 25.06
CA VAL A 194 0.71 -1.69 25.70
C VAL A 194 1.42 -0.46 26.26
N THR A 195 1.85 -0.57 27.51
CA THR A 195 2.53 0.48 28.24
C THR A 195 4.05 0.29 28.23
N MET A 196 4.80 1.37 28.46
CA MET A 196 6.26 1.29 28.60
C MET A 196 6.70 0.36 29.73
N GLU A 197 5.93 0.26 30.82
CA GLU A 197 6.26 -0.61 31.95
C GLU A 197 6.06 -2.08 31.63
N GLU A 198 5.07 -2.42 30.80
CA GLU A 198 4.91 -3.78 30.27
C GLU A 198 6.07 -4.15 29.35
N ILE A 199 6.47 -3.24 28.45
CA ILE A 199 7.65 -3.45 27.58
C ILE A 199 8.92 -3.66 28.40
N LYS A 200 9.15 -2.89 29.47
CA LYS A 200 10.32 -3.07 30.35
C LYS A 200 10.33 -4.42 31.09
N LYS A 201 9.15 -4.98 31.37
CA LYS A 201 9.00 -6.25 32.10
C LYS A 201 8.94 -7.46 31.16
N ALA A 202 8.67 -7.24 29.89
CA ALA A 202 8.60 -8.27 28.86
C ALA A 202 9.94 -9.01 28.76
N SER A 203 9.87 -10.33 28.68
CA SER A 203 11.03 -11.18 28.43
C SER A 203 11.22 -11.43 26.93
N ASN A 204 10.12 -11.44 26.18
CA ASN A 204 10.09 -11.64 24.74
C ASN A 204 9.18 -10.60 24.07
N ILE A 205 9.34 -10.39 22.76
CA ILE A 205 8.50 -9.44 22.00
C ILE A 205 7.04 -9.92 21.99
N GLU A 206 6.83 -11.24 21.96
CA GLU A 206 5.53 -11.89 21.99
C GLU A 206 4.72 -11.62 23.27
N ASP A 207 5.38 -11.20 24.36
CA ASP A 207 4.69 -10.81 25.60
C ASP A 207 3.92 -9.48 25.41
N VAL A 208 4.31 -8.67 24.42
CA VAL A 208 3.78 -7.31 24.18
C VAL A 208 3.35 -7.07 22.73
N GLY A 209 3.43 -8.08 21.87
CA GLY A 209 3.08 -7.96 20.47
C GLY A 209 2.66 -9.28 19.83
N THR A 210 1.96 -9.16 18.72
CA THR A 210 1.50 -10.29 17.90
C THR A 210 2.35 -10.38 16.65
N LYS A 211 2.79 -11.59 16.31
CA LYS A 211 3.52 -11.86 15.07
C LYS A 211 2.54 -11.91 13.90
N GLU A 212 2.90 -11.28 12.79
CA GLU A 212 2.04 -11.16 11.60
C GLU A 212 2.76 -11.67 10.35
N ASP A 213 2.03 -12.30 9.43
CA ASP A 213 2.56 -12.61 8.09
C ASP A 213 2.53 -11.39 7.16
N CYS A 214 1.53 -10.52 7.38
CA CYS A 214 1.27 -9.31 6.61
C CYS A 214 0.83 -8.19 7.55
N ILE A 215 1.28 -6.98 7.28
CA ILE A 215 0.74 -5.76 7.89
C ILE A 215 0.49 -4.73 6.79
N ILE A 216 -0.40 -3.79 7.07
CA ILE A 216 -0.62 -2.60 6.24
C ILE A 216 -0.05 -1.41 6.98
N LEU A 217 0.91 -0.71 6.36
CA LEU A 217 1.45 0.54 6.88
C LEU A 217 0.66 1.72 6.37
N ASN A 218 0.22 2.57 7.30
CA ASN A 218 -0.41 3.83 6.96
C ASN A 218 0.61 4.75 6.23
N GLY A 219 0.27 5.12 4.99
CA GLY A 219 1.04 6.04 4.15
C GLY A 219 0.83 7.47 4.62
N ASN A 220 1.67 7.94 5.54
CA ASN A 220 1.68 9.36 5.92
C ASN A 220 2.43 10.16 4.85
N ILE A 221 1.69 10.85 3.98
CA ILE A 221 2.25 11.74 2.96
C ILE A 221 2.79 13.00 3.64
N GLY A 222 4.12 13.12 3.67
CA GLY A 222 4.80 14.32 4.12
C GLY A 222 4.80 15.42 3.05
N THR A 223 5.08 16.64 3.47
CA THR A 223 5.09 17.83 2.60
C THR A 223 6.02 17.70 1.39
N ASP A 224 7.19 17.09 1.55
CA ASP A 224 8.14 16.89 0.44
C ASP A 224 7.56 15.97 -0.65
N LEU A 225 6.99 14.84 -0.25
CA LEU A 225 6.34 13.90 -1.17
C LEU A 225 5.13 14.54 -1.85
N GLU A 226 4.32 15.31 -1.13
CA GLU A 226 3.20 16.07 -1.71
C GLU A 226 3.69 17.01 -2.82
N TYR A 227 4.73 17.81 -2.56
CA TYR A 227 5.29 18.73 -3.56
C TYR A 227 5.85 18.00 -4.77
N PHE A 228 6.56 16.89 -4.55
CA PHE A 228 7.07 16.05 -5.62
C PHE A 228 5.93 15.51 -6.51
N ASN A 229 4.88 14.95 -5.88
CA ASN A 229 3.70 14.43 -6.57
C ASN A 229 3.02 15.54 -7.40
N LEU A 230 2.78 16.71 -6.79
CA LEU A 230 2.20 17.86 -7.47
C LEU A 230 3.04 18.33 -8.65
N SER A 231 4.37 18.31 -8.54
CA SER A 231 5.27 18.66 -9.64
C SER A 231 5.12 17.70 -10.82
N LYS A 232 5.11 16.38 -10.57
CA LYS A 232 4.90 15.36 -11.60
C LYS A 232 3.52 15.50 -12.26
N PHE A 233 2.48 15.67 -11.47
CA PHE A 233 1.11 15.87 -11.97
C PHE A 233 0.93 17.17 -12.74
N SER A 234 1.60 18.25 -12.33
CA SER A 234 1.59 19.51 -13.08
C SER A 234 2.26 19.36 -14.44
N LYS A 235 3.38 18.62 -14.52
CA LYS A 235 4.02 18.28 -15.80
C LYS A 235 3.09 17.49 -16.71
N PHE A 236 2.37 16.51 -16.18
CA PHE A 236 1.36 15.75 -16.91
C PHE A 236 0.20 16.63 -17.44
N ILE A 237 -0.36 17.52 -16.61
CA ILE A 237 -1.39 18.47 -17.04
C ILE A 237 -0.87 19.37 -18.15
N ASN A 238 0.35 19.89 -18.00
CA ASN A 238 0.95 20.80 -18.98
C ASN A 238 1.24 20.10 -20.32
N SER A 239 1.63 18.82 -20.30
CA SER A 239 1.92 18.07 -21.53
C SER A 239 0.66 17.65 -22.30
N ARG A 240 -0.41 17.24 -21.59
CA ARG A 240 -1.66 16.77 -22.22
C ARG A 240 -2.68 17.88 -22.48
N GLY A 241 -2.60 18.98 -21.73
CA GLY A 241 -3.55 20.09 -21.79
C GLY A 241 -4.72 19.90 -20.82
N LYS A 242 -4.94 20.89 -19.94
CA LYS A 242 -5.96 20.84 -18.89
C LYS A 242 -7.38 20.63 -19.44
N ASP A 243 -7.75 21.33 -20.50
CA ASP A 243 -9.10 21.26 -21.07
C ASP A 243 -9.41 19.87 -21.66
N PHE A 244 -8.43 19.28 -22.35
CA PHE A 244 -8.53 17.92 -22.88
C PHE A 244 -8.71 16.89 -21.76
N LEU A 245 -7.91 16.99 -20.70
CA LEU A 245 -8.02 16.10 -19.54
C LEU A 245 -9.39 16.25 -18.85
N ASN A 246 -9.86 17.49 -18.63
CA ASN A 246 -11.15 17.74 -18.01
C ASN A 246 -12.33 17.17 -18.82
N GLU A 247 -12.25 17.19 -20.15
CA GLU A 247 -13.27 16.60 -21.03
C GLU A 247 -13.37 15.07 -20.82
N LYS A 248 -12.22 14.41 -20.71
CA LYS A 248 -12.10 12.96 -20.55
C LYS A 248 -12.35 12.48 -19.12
N LEU A 249 -12.15 13.33 -18.13
CA LEU A 249 -12.22 13.00 -16.71
C LEU A 249 -13.61 12.47 -16.29
N LYS A 250 -13.60 11.32 -15.60
CA LYS A 250 -14.75 10.64 -14.98
C LYS A 250 -14.42 10.32 -13.53
N SER A 251 -14.24 11.38 -12.73
CA SER A 251 -13.83 11.28 -11.33
C SER A 251 -14.82 11.99 -10.40
N PHE A 252 -14.53 12.01 -9.10
CA PHE A 252 -15.32 12.69 -8.07
C PHE A 252 -15.35 14.22 -8.22
N ASN A 253 -14.52 14.79 -9.10
CA ASN A 253 -14.55 16.19 -9.49
C ASN A 253 -14.29 16.33 -11.01
N LYS A 254 -14.70 17.47 -11.58
CA LYS A 254 -14.53 17.78 -13.01
C LYS A 254 -13.25 18.58 -13.32
N ASP A 255 -12.55 19.09 -12.31
CA ASP A 255 -11.25 19.74 -12.47
C ASP A 255 -10.12 18.75 -12.17
N ILE A 256 -9.35 18.37 -13.20
CA ILE A 256 -8.19 17.48 -13.08
C ILE A 256 -7.14 18.03 -12.11
N GLY A 257 -6.97 19.35 -12.04
CA GLY A 257 -6.03 19.97 -11.09
C GLY A 257 -6.46 19.72 -9.64
N PHE A 258 -7.77 19.78 -9.37
CA PHE A 258 -8.30 19.44 -8.05
C PHE A 258 -8.15 17.95 -7.76
N VAL A 259 -8.53 17.07 -8.69
CA VAL A 259 -8.40 15.61 -8.54
C VAL A 259 -6.96 15.21 -8.24
N LEU A 260 -6.00 15.66 -9.05
CA LEU A 260 -4.58 15.36 -8.86
C LEU A 260 -4.04 15.97 -7.55
N SER A 261 -4.55 17.12 -7.10
CA SER A 261 -4.17 17.68 -5.80
C SER A 261 -4.63 16.84 -4.61
N VAL A 262 -5.81 16.20 -4.73
CA VAL A 262 -6.29 15.27 -3.70
C VAL A 262 -5.44 14.00 -3.71
N ILE A 263 -5.17 13.45 -4.90
CA ILE A 263 -4.31 12.27 -5.05
C ILE A 263 -2.91 12.51 -4.49
N ALA A 264 -2.31 13.66 -4.79
CA ALA A 264 -0.97 14.01 -4.29
C ALA A 264 -0.90 14.05 -2.76
N LYS A 265 -2.00 14.39 -2.08
CA LYS A 265 -2.10 14.56 -0.63
C LYS A 265 -2.55 13.31 0.11
N GLN A 266 -3.32 12.43 -0.54
CA GLN A 266 -4.05 11.37 0.15
C GLN A 266 -3.84 9.97 -0.44
N TYR A 267 -3.50 9.85 -1.73
CA TYR A 267 -3.59 8.57 -2.45
C TYR A 267 -2.29 8.17 -3.18
N SER A 268 -1.16 8.79 -2.84
CA SER A 268 0.11 8.53 -3.53
C SER A 268 1.30 8.32 -2.58
N PRO A 269 1.37 7.18 -1.86
CA PRO A 269 0.32 6.17 -1.66
C PRO A 269 -0.43 6.37 -0.34
N GLN A 270 -1.67 5.89 -0.24
CA GLN A 270 -2.45 5.95 1.00
C GLN A 270 -1.97 4.92 2.05
N ALA A 271 -1.59 3.73 1.60
CA ALA A 271 -1.03 2.68 2.44
C ALA A 271 -0.09 1.76 1.64
N ILE A 272 0.77 1.05 2.36
CA ILE A 272 1.77 0.12 1.80
C ILE A 272 1.61 -1.24 2.47
N ALA A 273 1.56 -2.31 1.69
CA ALA A 273 1.57 -3.66 2.24
C ALA A 273 2.99 -4.08 2.62
N VAL A 274 3.17 -4.72 3.77
CA VAL A 274 4.44 -5.34 4.16
C VAL A 274 4.21 -6.82 4.38
N ILE A 275 4.96 -7.65 3.65
CA ILE A 275 4.79 -9.09 3.61
C ILE A 275 6.06 -9.74 4.15
N GLN A 276 5.90 -10.61 5.14
CA GLN A 276 6.98 -11.49 5.57
C GLN A 276 7.19 -12.58 4.53
N TYR A 277 8.39 -12.66 3.98
CA TYR A 277 8.86 -13.79 3.20
C TYR A 277 9.36 -14.88 4.14
N SER A 278 8.58 -15.96 4.22
CA SER A 278 8.91 -17.15 5.01
C SER A 278 8.09 -18.32 4.48
N GLU A 279 8.70 -19.49 4.33
CA GLU A 279 7.96 -20.72 4.01
C GLU A 279 6.89 -21.02 5.09
N PRO A 280 5.61 -21.22 4.71
CA PRO A 280 5.09 -21.59 3.38
C PRO A 280 4.51 -20.42 2.55
N ASN A 281 5.04 -19.20 2.68
CA ASN A 281 4.65 -17.97 1.97
C ASN A 281 3.20 -17.53 2.21
N ASN A 282 2.72 -17.69 3.45
CA ASN A 282 1.36 -17.33 3.87
C ASN A 282 0.96 -15.90 3.48
N GLY A 283 1.91 -14.95 3.57
CA GLY A 283 1.62 -13.56 3.25
C GLY A 283 1.31 -13.32 1.77
N PHE A 284 2.05 -13.97 0.86
CA PHE A 284 1.75 -13.93 -0.58
C PHE A 284 0.46 -14.65 -0.92
N LYS A 285 0.18 -15.78 -0.26
CA LYS A 285 -1.11 -16.47 -0.43
C LYS A 285 -2.27 -15.54 -0.07
N LYS A 286 -2.20 -14.86 1.08
CA LYS A 286 -3.18 -13.86 1.50
C LYS A 286 -3.29 -12.71 0.48
N LEU A 287 -2.17 -12.23 -0.07
CA LEU A 287 -2.17 -11.19 -1.10
C LEU A 287 -2.97 -11.64 -2.34
N PHE A 288 -2.64 -12.79 -2.93
CA PHE A 288 -3.32 -13.25 -4.13
C PHE A 288 -4.79 -13.62 -3.89
N ASP A 289 -5.11 -14.20 -2.73
CA ASP A 289 -6.50 -14.42 -2.31
C ASP A 289 -7.26 -13.08 -2.26
N TYR A 290 -6.64 -12.03 -1.70
CA TYR A 290 -7.21 -10.68 -1.65
C TYR A 290 -7.40 -10.07 -3.04
N LEU A 291 -6.39 -10.12 -3.92
CA LEU A 291 -6.49 -9.55 -5.27
C LEU A 291 -7.57 -10.26 -6.11
N ASN A 292 -7.70 -11.59 -5.96
CA ASN A 292 -8.78 -12.35 -6.59
C ASN A 292 -10.16 -11.97 -6.04
N GLU A 293 -10.26 -11.71 -4.74
CA GLU A 293 -11.48 -11.21 -4.10
C GLU A 293 -11.86 -9.80 -4.60
N VAL A 294 -10.89 -8.94 -4.89
CA VAL A 294 -11.16 -7.63 -5.51
C VAL A 294 -11.73 -7.79 -6.92
N HIS A 295 -11.13 -8.67 -7.71
CA HIS A 295 -11.58 -8.94 -9.08
C HIS A 295 -12.96 -9.61 -9.14
N SER A 296 -13.17 -10.62 -8.29
CA SER A 296 -14.38 -11.43 -8.24
C SER A 296 -14.80 -11.64 -6.79
N PRO A 297 -15.50 -10.65 -6.19
CA PRO A 297 -15.95 -10.73 -4.81
C PRO A 297 -16.74 -12.00 -4.53
N SER A 298 -16.46 -12.63 -3.40
CA SER A 298 -17.18 -13.80 -2.91
C SER A 298 -18.49 -13.39 -2.24
N GLU A 299 -19.40 -14.36 -2.11
CA GLU A 299 -20.64 -14.21 -1.34
C GLU A 299 -20.37 -13.74 0.10
N LYS A 300 -19.22 -14.11 0.69
CA LYS A 300 -18.82 -13.65 2.02
C LYS A 300 -18.60 -12.12 2.04
N THR A 301 -17.98 -11.55 1.01
CA THR A 301 -17.78 -10.10 0.92
C THR A 301 -19.10 -9.38 0.69
N ASP A 302 -19.99 -9.94 -0.13
CA ASP A 302 -21.33 -9.39 -0.34
C ASP A 302 -22.14 -9.36 0.97
N LEU A 303 -22.09 -10.45 1.76
CA LEU A 303 -22.74 -10.51 3.06
C LEU A 303 -22.19 -9.46 4.04
N ARG A 304 -20.86 -9.31 4.14
CA ARG A 304 -20.24 -8.26 4.97
C ARG A 304 -20.72 -6.87 4.55
N MET A 305 -20.80 -6.61 3.25
CA MET A 305 -21.28 -5.34 2.72
C MET A 305 -22.74 -5.06 3.10
N GLN A 306 -23.61 -6.06 2.99
CA GLN A 306 -25.02 -5.93 3.41
C GLN A 306 -25.13 -5.66 4.91
N GLU A 307 -24.33 -6.33 5.74
CA GLU A 307 -24.28 -6.11 7.19
C GLU A 307 -23.77 -4.71 7.54
N LYS A 308 -22.69 -4.25 6.89
CA LYS A 308 -22.14 -2.89 7.06
C LYS A 308 -23.17 -1.83 6.68
N GLN A 309 -23.86 -2.00 5.55
CA GLN A 309 -24.90 -1.07 5.11
C GLN A 309 -26.06 -1.01 6.11
N LYS A 310 -26.57 -2.17 6.55
CA LYS A 310 -27.64 -2.24 7.55
C LYS A 310 -27.25 -1.55 8.86
N ARG A 311 -26.01 -1.75 9.32
CA ARG A 311 -25.47 -1.07 10.51
C ARG A 311 -25.43 0.45 10.32
N MET A 312 -25.00 0.93 9.16
CA MET A 312 -24.97 2.37 8.86
C MET A 312 -26.36 3.00 8.81
N GLU A 313 -27.34 2.29 8.24
CA GLU A 313 -28.75 2.71 8.25
C GLU A 313 -29.31 2.82 9.67
N ASP A 314 -29.01 1.84 10.53
CA ASP A 314 -29.44 1.85 11.93
C ASP A 314 -28.79 2.99 12.73
N ILE A 315 -27.51 3.28 12.48
CA ILE A 315 -26.82 4.43 13.08
C ILE A 315 -27.47 5.74 12.61
N SER A 316 -27.75 5.87 11.31
CA SER A 316 -28.39 7.07 10.74
C SER A 316 -29.77 7.32 11.35
N LYS A 317 -30.59 6.27 11.50
CA LYS A 317 -31.89 6.34 12.18
C LYS A 317 -31.75 6.84 13.62
N LYS A 318 -30.84 6.27 14.42
CA LYS A 318 -30.59 6.69 15.80
C LYS A 318 -30.13 8.15 15.89
N ILE A 319 -29.28 8.61 14.98
CA ILE A 319 -28.84 10.01 14.93
C ILE A 319 -30.01 10.95 14.65
N ASN A 320 -30.90 10.57 13.72
CA ASN A 320 -32.09 11.37 13.39
C ASN A 320 -33.07 11.44 14.56
N GLU A 321 -33.31 10.32 15.27
CA GLU A 321 -34.11 10.29 16.49
C GLU A 321 -33.54 11.23 17.58
N LEU A 322 -32.24 11.19 17.80
CA LEU A 322 -31.57 12.08 18.76
C LEU A 322 -31.66 13.56 18.38
N LYS A 323 -31.60 13.89 17.07
CA LYS A 323 -31.80 15.27 16.58
C LYS A 323 -33.23 15.74 16.86
N LEU A 324 -34.24 14.90 16.65
CA LEU A 324 -35.64 15.21 16.93
C LEU A 324 -35.88 15.46 18.42
N ILE A 325 -35.34 14.60 19.30
CA ILE A 325 -35.44 14.78 20.76
C ILE A 325 -34.81 16.11 21.21
N LYS A 326 -33.63 16.46 20.68
CA LYS A 326 -32.97 17.74 20.99
C LYS A 326 -33.72 18.95 20.46
N ALA A 327 -34.45 18.82 19.35
CA ALA A 327 -35.29 19.89 18.82
C ALA A 327 -36.53 20.12 19.70
N SER A 328 -37.19 19.05 20.15
CA SER A 328 -38.36 19.12 21.04
C SER A 328 -38.06 19.68 22.43
N ASN A 329 -36.84 19.49 22.95
CA ASN A 329 -36.42 20.02 24.26
C ASN A 329 -35.96 21.51 24.22
N LYS A 330 -35.98 22.16 23.05
CA LYS A 330 -35.67 23.59 22.89
C LYS A 330 -36.91 24.48 22.70
N THR A 331 -38.10 23.87 22.64
CA THR A 331 -39.42 24.52 22.65
C THR A 331 -40.02 24.46 24.03
#